data_AF-A0A846PDK1-F1
#
_entry.id   AF-A0A846PDK1-F1
#
_cell.length_a   1.000
_cell.length_b   1.000
_cell.length_c   1.000
_cell.angle_alpha   90.00
_cell.angle_beta   90.00
_cell.angle_gamma   90.00
#
_symmetry.space_group_name_H-M   'P 1'
#
loop_
_entity.id
_entity.type
_entity.pdbx_description
1 polymer ?
#
loop_
_entity_poly.entity_id
_entity_poly.type
_entity_poly.pdbx_seq_one_letter_code
_entity_poly.pdbx_strand_id
1 'polypeptide(L)' 'MSSTSKPKGRFYTRINERDFLGLTVWPGKTDPEAEVIVVQIRRRDGDNWETVGRLAVYRSSDGMYSKLPDRK' A
#
# COMPACT_ATOMS: atom_id res chain seq x y z
N MET A 1 21.52 6.98 7.39
CA MET A 1 20.64 8.10 7.00
C MET A 1 19.41 7.52 6.33
N SER A 2 18.24 7.62 6.96
CA SER A 2 16.97 7.11 6.43
C SER A 2 16.54 8.01 5.27
N SER A 3 16.87 7.64 4.03
CA SER A 3 16.16 8.20 2.88
C SER A 3 14.72 7.73 3.01
N THR A 4 13.82 8.64 3.42
CA THR A 4 12.39 8.37 3.44
C THR A 4 11.96 8.21 1.98
N SER A 5 12.05 6.98 1.48
CA SER A 5 11.72 6.62 0.10
C SER A 5 10.38 7.25 -0.26
N LYS A 6 10.33 8.08 -1.30
CA LYS A 6 9.06 8.63 -1.78
C LYS A 6 8.36 7.53 -2.59
N PRO A 7 7.04 7.37 -2.47
CA PRO A 7 6.34 6.42 -3.31
C PRO A 7 6.39 6.84 -4.78
N LYS A 8 6.48 5.85 -5.67
CA LYS A 8 6.43 5.98 -7.13
C LYS A 8 5.05 6.46 -7.60
N GLY A 9 4.01 6.09 -6.88
CA GLY A 9 2.64 6.45 -7.21
C GLY A 9 1.69 6.27 -6.04
N ARG A 10 0.61 7.06 -6.05
CA ARG A 10 -0.48 6.99 -5.08
C ARG A 10 -1.80 7.21 -5.78
N PHE A 11 -2.80 6.45 -5.37
CA PHE A 11 -4.18 6.63 -5.80
C PHE A 11 -5.10 6.43 -4.59
N TYR A 12 -6.10 7.30 -4.47
CA TYR A 12 -7.11 7.21 -3.42
C TYR A 12 -8.49 7.43 -4.04
N THR A 13 -9.45 6.63 -3.63
CA THR A 13 -10.84 6.81 -4.05
C THR A 13 -11.80 6.28 -2.99
N ARG A 14 -13.00 6.86 -2.96
CA ARG A 14 -14.12 6.28 -2.22
C ARG A 14 -14.64 5.07 -3.00
N ILE A 15 -14.78 3.92 -2.35
CA ILE A 15 -15.25 2.68 -3.01
C ILE A 15 -16.69 2.34 -2.67
N ASN A 16 -17.21 2.88 -1.56
CA ASN A 16 -18.62 2.83 -1.18
C ASN A 16 -18.92 3.95 -0.18
N GLU A 17 -20.12 3.98 0.39
CA GLU A 17 -20.52 5.03 1.34
C GLU A 17 -19.62 5.13 2.58
N ARG A 18 -18.98 4.05 3.02
CA ARG A 18 -18.24 3.98 4.28
C ARG A 18 -16.72 3.87 4.10
N ASP A 19 -16.29 3.36 2.96
CA ASP A 19 -14.91 2.90 2.76
C ASP A 19 -14.17 3.68 1.68
N PHE A 20 -12.90 3.93 1.97
CA PHE A 20 -11.91 4.53 1.07
C PHE A 20 -10.80 3.54 0.76
N LEU A 21 -10.51 3.37 -0.52
CA LEU A 21 -9.37 2.62 -1.00
C LEU A 21 -8.16 3.55 -1.11
N GLY A 22 -7.03 3.10 -0.58
CA GLY A 22 -5.72 3.67 -0.84
C GLY A 22 -4.82 2.65 -1.52
N LEU A 23 -4.21 3.03 -2.63
CA LEU A 23 -3.15 2.28 -3.31
C LEU A 23 -1.89 3.13 -3.29
N THR A 24 -0.79 2.57 -2.83
CA THR A 24 0.53 3.22 -2.85
C THR A 24 1.58 2.27 -3.37
N VAL A 25 2.34 2.71 -4.37
CA VAL A 25 3.46 1.98 -4.95
C VAL A 25 4.75 2.57 -4.41
N TRP A 26 5.57 1.76 -3.75
CA TRP A 26 6.89 2.13 -3.26
C TRP A 26 7.96 1.42 -4.09
N PRO A 27 9.15 2.00 -4.26
CA PRO A 27 10.27 1.26 -4.83
C PRO A 27 10.67 0.11 -3.91
N GLY A 28 11.16 -0.98 -4.49
CA GLY A 28 11.80 -2.07 -3.77
C GLY A 28 12.99 -1.56 -2.96
N LYS A 29 13.25 -2.21 -1.81
CA LYS A 29 14.41 -1.86 -0.98
C LYS A 29 15.73 -2.40 -1.55
N THR A 30 15.68 -3.57 -2.18
CA THR A 30 16.86 -4.31 -2.63
C THR A 30 16.99 -4.27 -4.16
N ASP A 31 15.89 -4.49 -4.87
CA ASP A 31 15.80 -4.36 -6.32
C ASP A 31 15.10 -3.02 -6.67
N PRO A 32 15.79 -2.07 -7.34
CA PRO A 32 15.20 -0.78 -7.75
C PRO A 32 14.04 -0.90 -8.74
N GLU A 33 14.01 -1.96 -9.54
CA GLU A 33 12.97 -2.22 -10.54
C GLU A 33 11.78 -2.97 -9.95
N ALA A 34 11.95 -3.54 -8.75
CA ALA A 34 10.87 -4.12 -7.98
C ALA A 34 10.03 -3.03 -7.29
N GLU A 35 8.82 -3.43 -6.89
CA GLU A 35 7.85 -2.54 -6.27
C GLU A 35 7.22 -3.19 -5.05
N VAL A 36 6.92 -2.37 -4.05
CA VAL A 36 6.03 -2.75 -2.95
C VAL A 36 4.71 -2.02 -3.14
N ILE A 37 3.66 -2.78 -3.43
CA ILE A 37 2.31 -2.26 -3.61
C ILE A 37 1.56 -2.46 -2.31
N VAL A 38 1.10 -1.35 -1.72
CA VAL A 38 0.28 -1.36 -0.51
C VAL A 38 -1.13 -0.94 -0.89
N VAL A 39 -2.09 -1.81 -0.62
CA VAL A 39 -3.51 -1.56 -0.75
C VAL A 39 -4.12 -1.52 0.64
N GLN A 40 -4.88 -0.48 0.94
CA GLN A 40 -5.56 -0.30 2.22
C GLN A 40 -7.01 0.09 1.98
N ILE A 41 -7.90 -0.47 2.79
CA ILE A 41 -9.27 -0.01 2.93
C ILE A 41 -9.35 0.67 4.28
N ARG A 42 -9.72 1.95 4.24
CA ARG A 42 -9.94 2.75 5.44
C ARG A 42 -11.40 3.10 5.58
N ARG A 43 -11.94 2.92 6.78
CA ARG A 43 -13.29 3.32 7.14
C ARG A 43 -13.22 4.50 8.11
N ARG A 44 -14.09 5.48 7.91
CA ARG A 44 -14.29 6.53 8.90
C ARG A 44 -15.33 6.06 9.91
N ASP A 45 -14.94 6.02 11.19
CA ASP A 45 -15.85 5.77 12.31
C ASP A 45 -15.81 6.97 13.25
N GLY A 46 -16.88 7.77 13.24
CA GLY A 46 -16.90 9.11 13.83
C GLY A 46 -15.80 10.02 13.28
N ASP A 47 -14.89 10.44 14.15
CA ASP A 47 -13.72 11.26 13.79
C ASP A 47 -12.45 10.43 13.56
N ASN A 48 -12.52 9.11 13.75
CA ASN A 48 -11.38 8.22 13.59
C ASN A 48 -11.38 7.56 12.21
N TRP A 49 -10.17 7.27 11.72
CA TRP A 49 -9.97 6.49 10.52
C TRP A 49 -9.33 5.15 10.84
N GLU A 50 -10.07 4.08 10.64
CA GLU A 50 -9.61 2.72 10.89
C GLU A 50 -9.15 2.06 9.60
N THR A 51 -8.10 1.24 9.67
CA THR A 51 -7.72 0.38 8.56
C THR A 51 -8.47 -0.95 8.72
N VAL A 52 -9.53 -1.13 7.95
CA VAL A 52 -10.38 -2.34 8.00
C VAL A 52 -9.87 -3.44 7.06
N GLY A 53 -8.95 -3.10 6.16
CA GLY A 53 -8.26 -4.07 5.31
C GLY A 53 -6.90 -3.53 4.88
N ARG A 54 -5.90 -4.38 4.83
CA ARG A 54 -4.56 -4.04 4.33
C ARG A 54 -3.94 -5.24 3.64
N LEU A 55 -3.34 -4.98 2.48
CA LEU A 55 -2.51 -5.93 1.76
C LEU A 55 -1.22 -5.21 1.36
N ALA A 56 -0.09 -5.87 1.58
CA ALA A 56 1.18 -5.45 1.01
C ALA A 56 1.70 -6.58 0.13
N VAL A 57 2.07 -6.25 -1.11
CA VAL A 57 2.57 -7.21 -2.09
C VAL A 57 3.89 -6.69 -2.61
N TYR A 58 4.88 -7.57 -2.73
CA TYR A 58 6.10 -7.33 -3.48
C TYR A 58 5.89 -7.81 -4.91
N ARG A 59 6.15 -6.93 -5.88
CA ARG A 59 6.21 -7.24 -7.31
C ARG A 59 7.67 -7.21 -7.73
N SER A 60 8.24 -8.34 -8.13
CA SER A 60 9.59 -8.39 -8.68
C SER A 60 9.66 -7.75 -10.07
N SER A 61 10.88 -7.45 -10.52
CA SER A 61 11.17 -6.91 -11.84
C SER A 61 10.71 -7.82 -12.99
N ASP A 62 10.68 -9.13 -12.79
CA ASP A 62 10.11 -10.12 -13.72
C ASP A 62 8.57 -10.21 -13.70
N GLY A 63 7.91 -9.45 -12.83
CA GLY A 63 6.46 -9.37 -12.73
C GLY A 63 5.80 -10.37 -11.77
N MET A 64 6.55 -11.19 -11.05
CA MET A 64 6.00 -12.09 -10.04
C MET A 64 5.53 -11.33 -8.79
N TYR A 65 4.43 -11.80 -8.19
CA TYR A 65 3.85 -11.20 -6.99
C TYR A 65 4.00 -12.12 -5.79
N SER A 66 4.36 -11.55 -4.64
CA SER A 66 4.39 -12.27 -3.36
C SER A 66 3.79 -11.42 -2.24
N LYS A 67 2.92 -12.03 -1.42
CA LYS A 67 2.33 -11.36 -0.26
C LYS A 67 3.43 -11.10 0.78
N LEU A 68 3.53 -9.85 1.24
CA LEU A 68 4.40 -9.51 2.36
C LEU A 68 3.68 -9.79 3.70
N PRO A 69 4.43 -10.08 4.77
CA PRO A 69 3.86 -10.27 6.09
C PRO A 69 3.00 -9.07 6.53
N ASP A 70 1.89 -9.38 7.19
CA ASP A 70 1.06 -8.36 7.82
C ASP A 70 1.87 -7.67 8.92
N ARG A 71 1.81 -6.33 8.96
CA ARG A 71 2.50 -5.56 10.00
C ARG A 71 1.61 -5.57 11.25
N LYS A 72 2.13 -6.11 12.36
CA LYS A 72 1.52 -5.97 13.69
C LYS A 72 1.59 -4.53 14.17
#